data_AF-D8F3B3-F1
#
_entry.id   AF-D8F3B3-F1
#
_cell.length_a   1.000
_cell.length_b   1.000
_cell.length_c   1.000
_cell.angle_alpha   90.00
_cell.angle_beta   90.00
_cell.angle_gamma   90.00
#
_symmetry.space_group_name_H-M   'P 1'
#
loop_
_entity.id
_entity.type
_entity.pdbx_description
1 polymer ?
#
loop_
_entity_poly.entity_id
_entity_poly.type
_entity_poly.pdbx_seq_one_letter_code
_entity_poly.pdbx_strand_id
1 'polypeptide(L)'
;MVNPLKKFTMDSVTQKLNEINSKISLSHQRLFPNLHLLSHYAFKKRPLNILPNGDIEGGYAKMIASLIDFSFIRSLVAHCYSIKAPPCYDPPSIFLTDLFRYVDGFQYMSQFLKVVRDPERGLVYRDYAGFSERIPCEGTFSNFRARLGENLYIEIFHVLVDIFRKLQMITYNILAHDGTLYPTWARYKGCTYFCHQCETITVENIIEKVKNRILYRLNKVNENNLGSEIRVYAPCPSERFPEKDKKGKEIKRPKVELFSCKLAFSDGDIPVGQKNTAILFGVNEELEKQGLCIKTLRNNVTHVNAVDDAITIRCPKLPKDTDARIGVRRDPKNPDKKEKIFGYNLVLSTSVELQLKLELPVAVTNIAGNAEEGSQIIANNEQLHSHHEADVKIDIADAKYDIIKNYQYIREKGSIPIIDYNRRNEDLSKSAILNRGYDQNGWPFAPCGLLTRPNGFDQAHQRLTFCCFKQCLKLRETALKNLQGSYNISQCPHILNRTGFAKHMSIKEYPRLINEIPRGTKRYDTIKKIAVCCGTGQQHH
;
A
#
# COMPACT_ATOMS: atom_id res chain seq x y z
N MET A 1 -38.91 -8.10 21.91
CA MET A 1 -37.54 -7.65 21.58
C MET A 1 -37.57 -7.06 20.18
N VAL A 2 -37.16 -5.79 20.01
CA VAL A 2 -37.05 -5.18 18.68
C VAL A 2 -35.84 -5.78 17.99
N ASN A 3 -35.99 -6.33 16.78
CA ASN A 3 -34.87 -6.84 15.99
C ASN A 3 -33.89 -5.67 15.72
N PRO A 4 -32.65 -5.70 16.25
CA PRO A 4 -31.68 -4.61 16.10
C PRO A 4 -31.29 -4.37 14.64
N LEU A 5 -31.53 -5.34 13.75
CA LEU A 5 -31.27 -5.24 12.32
C LEU A 5 -32.40 -4.55 11.54
N LYS A 6 -33.58 -4.32 12.15
CA LYS A 6 -34.72 -3.67 11.47
C LYS A 6 -34.36 -2.28 10.93
N LYS A 7 -33.42 -1.58 11.55
CA LYS A 7 -32.95 -0.25 11.10
C LYS A 7 -32.08 -0.31 9.84
N PHE A 8 -31.65 -1.50 9.41
CA PHE A 8 -30.82 -1.74 8.23
C PHE A 8 -31.61 -2.40 7.09
N THR A 9 -32.94 -2.43 7.14
CA THR A 9 -33.74 -2.80 5.97
C THR A 9 -33.55 -1.78 4.85
N MET A 10 -33.75 -2.22 3.60
CA MET A 10 -33.61 -1.34 2.43
C MET A 10 -34.46 -0.07 2.56
N ASP A 11 -35.70 -0.18 3.04
CA ASP A 11 -36.59 0.96 3.25
C ASP A 11 -36.05 1.94 4.28
N SER A 12 -35.60 1.43 5.44
CA SER A 12 -35.05 2.25 6.53
C SER A 12 -33.75 2.95 6.10
N VAL A 13 -32.86 2.23 5.41
CA VAL A 13 -31.61 2.78 4.88
C VAL A 13 -31.91 3.84 3.82
N THR A 14 -32.82 3.55 2.89
CA THR A 14 -33.22 4.48 1.82
C THR A 14 -33.85 5.75 2.40
N GLN A 15 -34.67 5.64 3.44
CA GLN A 15 -35.25 6.80 4.11
C GLN A 15 -34.18 7.66 4.77
N LYS A 16 -33.28 7.04 5.56
CA LYS A 16 -32.18 7.77 6.21
C LYS A 16 -31.22 8.40 5.21
N LEU A 17 -30.93 7.74 4.10
CA LEU A 17 -30.05 8.27 3.07
C LEU A 17 -30.60 9.53 2.41
N ASN A 18 -31.92 9.70 2.29
CA ASN A 18 -32.48 10.96 1.80
C ASN A 18 -32.04 12.15 2.68
N GLU A 19 -32.12 11.99 4.00
CA GLU A 19 -31.71 13.01 4.96
C GLU A 19 -30.19 13.21 4.93
N ILE A 20 -29.43 12.12 4.85
CA ILE A 20 -27.96 12.16 4.81
C ILE A 20 -27.46 12.86 3.53
N ASN A 21 -27.98 12.50 2.35
CA ASN A 21 -27.62 13.13 1.07
C ASN A 21 -27.89 14.63 1.12
N SER A 22 -29.03 15.04 1.69
CA SER A 22 -29.36 16.46 1.87
C SER A 22 -28.33 17.17 2.77
N LYS A 23 -27.98 16.57 3.91
CA LYS A 23 -26.97 17.12 4.83
C LYS A 23 -25.57 17.21 4.19
N ILE A 24 -25.15 16.18 3.46
CA ILE A 24 -23.86 16.17 2.78
C ILE A 24 -23.79 17.25 1.73
N SER A 25 -24.85 17.40 0.92
CA SER A 25 -24.96 18.48 -0.05
C SER A 25 -24.81 19.84 0.63
N LEU A 26 -25.54 20.07 1.74
CA LEU A 26 -25.45 21.32 2.52
C LEU A 26 -24.05 21.59 3.10
N SER A 27 -23.29 20.56 3.47
CA SER A 27 -21.90 20.72 3.94
C SER A 27 -20.90 20.98 2.80
N HIS A 28 -21.28 20.76 1.54
CA HIS A 28 -20.38 20.83 0.38
C HIS A 28 -20.95 21.77 -0.70
N GLN A 29 -20.91 23.07 -0.42
CA GLN A 29 -21.53 24.12 -1.23
C GLN A 29 -20.55 24.89 -2.12
N ARG A 30 -19.30 24.45 -2.26
CA ARG A 30 -18.34 25.14 -3.11
C ARG A 30 -18.80 25.05 -4.57
N LEU A 31 -19.01 26.21 -5.18
CA LEU A 31 -19.46 26.30 -6.56
C LEU A 31 -18.40 25.74 -7.52
N PHE A 32 -18.84 24.93 -8.47
CA PHE A 32 -17.99 24.40 -9.52
C PHE A 32 -17.79 25.45 -10.62
N PRO A 33 -16.54 25.73 -11.04
CA PRO A 33 -16.25 26.89 -11.88
C PRO A 33 -16.61 26.71 -13.36
N ASN A 34 -16.70 25.50 -13.91
CA ASN A 34 -16.93 25.32 -15.35
C ASN A 34 -18.42 25.23 -15.70
N LEU A 35 -18.87 26.10 -16.62
CA LEU A 35 -20.26 26.19 -17.08
C LEU A 35 -20.55 25.31 -18.31
N HIS A 36 -19.53 24.78 -18.98
CA HIS A 36 -19.67 23.98 -20.21
C HIS A 36 -19.18 22.55 -19.98
N LEU A 37 -20.00 21.75 -19.30
CA LEU A 37 -19.70 20.36 -19.03
C LEU A 37 -20.04 19.45 -20.22
N LEU A 38 -19.23 18.42 -20.43
CA LEU A 38 -19.44 17.39 -21.47
C LEU A 38 -20.39 16.28 -21.01
N SER A 39 -20.70 16.23 -19.72
CA SER A 39 -21.64 15.33 -19.06
C SER A 39 -22.34 16.09 -17.94
N HIS A 40 -23.49 15.61 -17.48
CA HIS A 40 -24.26 16.27 -16.43
C HIS A 40 -24.85 15.23 -15.50
N TYR A 41 -24.12 14.93 -14.41
CA TYR A 41 -24.65 14.07 -13.37
C TYR A 41 -25.78 14.77 -12.63
N ALA A 42 -26.89 14.08 -12.41
CA ALA A 42 -27.94 14.53 -11.52
C ALA A 42 -28.38 13.33 -10.69
N PHE A 43 -28.42 13.50 -9.37
CA PHE A 43 -28.92 12.44 -8.51
C PHE A 43 -30.39 12.19 -8.83
N LYS A 44 -30.68 10.94 -9.19
CA LYS A 44 -32.02 10.45 -9.45
C LYS A 44 -32.26 9.26 -8.55
N LYS A 45 -33.22 9.38 -7.63
CA LYS A 45 -33.67 8.25 -6.84
C LYS A 45 -34.43 7.28 -7.74
N ARG A 46 -34.00 6.01 -7.77
CA ARG A 46 -34.64 4.96 -8.56
C ARG A 46 -35.12 3.85 -7.61
N PRO A 47 -36.21 3.15 -7.94
CA PRO A 47 -36.67 2.03 -7.14
C PRO A 47 -35.64 0.89 -7.17
N LEU A 48 -35.41 0.32 -5.99
CA LEU A 48 -34.50 -0.81 -5.79
C LEU A 48 -35.31 -2.01 -5.32
N ASN A 49 -35.17 -3.12 -6.04
CA ASN A 49 -35.79 -4.38 -5.69
C ASN A 49 -34.68 -5.39 -5.39
N ILE A 50 -34.82 -6.08 -4.25
CA ILE A 50 -33.99 -7.24 -3.92
C ILE A 50 -34.72 -8.47 -4.47
N LEU A 51 -34.06 -9.19 -5.36
CA LEU A 51 -34.56 -10.41 -5.95
C LEU A 51 -34.63 -11.53 -4.89
N PRO A 52 -35.44 -12.58 -5.08
CA PRO A 52 -35.57 -13.67 -4.11
C PRO A 52 -34.26 -14.38 -3.76
N ASN A 53 -33.26 -14.33 -4.66
CA ASN A 53 -31.93 -14.89 -4.44
C ASN A 53 -30.98 -13.96 -3.68
N GLY A 54 -31.43 -12.75 -3.30
CA GLY A 54 -30.64 -11.74 -2.60
C GLY A 54 -29.93 -10.74 -3.50
N ASP A 55 -29.94 -10.93 -4.83
CA ASP A 55 -29.33 -10.00 -5.77
C ASP A 55 -30.15 -8.72 -5.90
N ILE A 56 -29.50 -7.64 -6.33
CA ILE A 56 -30.17 -6.37 -6.60
C ILE A 56 -30.53 -6.30 -8.07
N GLU A 57 -31.81 -6.08 -8.36
CA GLU A 57 -32.28 -5.87 -9.72
C GLU A 57 -31.58 -4.66 -10.36
N GLY A 58 -30.84 -4.90 -11.45
CA GLY A 58 -30.02 -3.88 -12.13
C GLY A 58 -28.61 -3.71 -11.55
N GLY A 59 -28.20 -4.57 -10.61
CA GLY A 59 -26.85 -4.67 -10.08
C GLY A 59 -26.47 -3.59 -9.07
N TYR A 60 -25.25 -3.70 -8.56
CA TYR A 60 -24.71 -2.78 -7.55
C TYR A 60 -24.50 -1.36 -8.08
N ALA A 61 -24.18 -1.19 -9.37
CA ALA A 61 -24.08 0.13 -9.99
C ALA A 61 -25.40 0.92 -9.85
N LYS A 62 -26.55 0.27 -10.10
CA LYS A 62 -27.87 0.88 -9.87
C LYS A 62 -28.10 1.19 -8.40
N MET A 63 -27.78 0.26 -7.49
CA MET A 63 -27.91 0.50 -6.04
C MET A 63 -27.16 1.78 -5.63
N ILE A 64 -25.87 1.86 -5.95
CA ILE A 64 -25.00 2.97 -5.57
C ILE A 64 -25.55 4.29 -6.14
N ALA A 65 -25.84 4.34 -7.44
CA ALA A 65 -26.32 5.54 -8.11
C ALA A 65 -27.73 6.00 -7.67
N SER A 66 -28.49 5.11 -7.03
CA SER A 66 -29.86 5.39 -6.56
C SER A 66 -29.91 5.78 -5.09
N LEU A 67 -28.90 5.39 -4.31
CA LEU A 67 -28.85 5.60 -2.86
C LEU A 67 -28.01 6.82 -2.46
N ILE A 68 -26.88 7.05 -3.14
CA ILE A 68 -25.92 8.08 -2.77
C ILE A 68 -25.91 9.19 -3.83
N ASP A 69 -26.04 10.43 -3.38
CA ASP A 69 -25.83 11.61 -4.22
C ASP A 69 -24.34 11.96 -4.24
N PHE A 70 -23.70 11.81 -5.40
CA PHE A 70 -22.27 12.10 -5.59
C PHE A 70 -21.98 13.56 -5.99
N SER A 71 -22.98 14.45 -5.95
CA SER A 71 -22.81 15.86 -6.34
C SER A 71 -21.79 16.61 -5.48
N PHE A 72 -21.56 16.16 -4.23
CA PHE A 72 -20.53 16.73 -3.33
C PHE A 72 -19.12 16.67 -3.92
N ILE A 73 -18.83 15.73 -4.83
CA ILE A 73 -17.53 15.62 -5.50
C ILE A 73 -17.20 16.92 -6.24
N ARG A 74 -18.20 17.58 -6.87
CA ARG A 74 -17.98 18.86 -7.57
C ARG A 74 -17.41 19.91 -6.62
N SER A 75 -17.97 20.01 -5.41
CA SER A 75 -17.52 20.96 -4.39
C SER A 75 -16.10 20.65 -3.93
N LEU A 76 -15.80 19.38 -3.64
CA LEU A 76 -14.46 18.96 -3.20
C LEU A 76 -13.38 19.32 -4.24
N VAL A 77 -13.63 19.01 -5.52
CA VAL A 77 -12.63 19.16 -6.57
C VAL A 77 -12.66 20.50 -7.29
N ALA A 78 -13.56 21.43 -6.92
CA ALA A 78 -13.78 22.68 -7.66
C ALA A 78 -12.49 23.50 -7.90
N HIS A 79 -11.57 23.52 -6.94
CA HIS A 79 -10.28 24.22 -7.07
C HIS A 79 -9.35 23.65 -8.16
N CYS A 80 -9.54 22.40 -8.58
CA CYS A 80 -8.76 21.77 -9.64
C CYS A 80 -9.24 22.17 -11.05
N TYR A 81 -10.25 23.04 -11.14
CA TYR A 81 -10.89 23.44 -12.38
C TYR A 81 -10.95 24.97 -12.49
N SER A 82 -11.09 25.46 -13.73
CA SER A 82 -11.10 26.89 -14.03
C SER A 82 -12.09 27.17 -15.16
N ILE A 83 -12.70 28.36 -15.13
CA ILE A 83 -13.60 28.85 -16.19
C ILE A 83 -12.87 28.97 -17.54
N LYS A 84 -11.56 29.23 -17.52
CA LYS A 84 -10.75 29.43 -18.74
C LYS A 84 -10.30 28.11 -19.40
N ALA A 85 -10.58 26.97 -18.76
CA ALA A 85 -10.19 25.66 -19.29
C ALA A 85 -11.17 25.20 -20.39
N PRO A 86 -10.73 24.33 -21.32
CA PRO A 86 -11.63 23.68 -22.26
C PRO A 86 -12.78 22.94 -21.55
N PRO A 87 -13.90 22.69 -22.26
CA PRO A 87 -15.00 21.87 -21.75
C PRO A 87 -14.50 20.57 -21.14
N CYS A 88 -14.95 20.27 -19.93
CA CYS A 88 -14.55 19.07 -19.20
C CYS A 88 -15.76 18.19 -18.91
N TYR A 89 -15.53 16.90 -18.70
CA TYR A 89 -16.56 16.06 -18.12
C TYR A 89 -16.82 16.46 -16.67
N ASP A 90 -18.04 16.25 -16.25
CA ASP A 90 -18.47 16.49 -14.88
C ASP A 90 -17.78 15.50 -13.92
N PRO A 91 -17.11 15.98 -12.85
CA PRO A 91 -16.34 15.11 -11.97
C PRO A 91 -17.07 13.88 -11.41
N PRO A 92 -18.33 13.97 -10.92
CA PRO A 92 -19.09 12.81 -10.48
C PRO A 92 -19.32 11.79 -11.60
N SER A 93 -19.54 12.23 -12.85
CA SER A 93 -19.71 11.32 -13.99
C SER A 93 -18.49 10.44 -14.21
N ILE A 94 -17.29 11.05 -14.19
CA ILE A 94 -16.04 10.32 -14.38
C ILE A 94 -15.76 9.42 -13.18
N PHE A 95 -15.95 9.91 -11.96
CA PHE A 95 -15.76 9.13 -10.74
C PHE A 95 -16.67 7.89 -10.72
N LEU A 96 -17.98 8.07 -10.96
CA LEU A 96 -18.95 6.97 -10.94
C LEU A 96 -18.65 5.93 -12.02
N THR A 97 -18.20 6.35 -13.19
CA THR A 97 -17.85 5.41 -14.26
C THR A 97 -16.63 4.58 -13.89
N ASP A 98 -15.62 5.16 -13.24
CA ASP A 98 -14.48 4.38 -12.73
C ASP A 98 -14.90 3.47 -11.57
N LEU A 99 -15.82 3.91 -10.71
CA LEU A 99 -16.38 3.08 -9.64
C LEU A 99 -17.16 1.89 -10.18
N PHE A 100 -18.07 2.09 -11.13
CA PHE A 100 -18.88 1.02 -11.73
C PHE A 100 -18.01 -0.03 -12.42
N ARG A 101 -16.91 0.39 -13.05
CA ARG A 101 -15.92 -0.53 -13.60
C ARG A 101 -15.42 -1.53 -12.55
N TYR A 102 -15.07 -1.04 -11.37
CA TYR A 102 -14.60 -1.91 -10.27
C TYR A 102 -15.73 -2.77 -9.72
N VAL A 103 -16.88 -2.17 -9.46
CA VAL A 103 -18.04 -2.83 -8.85
C VAL A 103 -18.56 -3.99 -9.72
N ASP A 104 -18.53 -3.82 -11.04
CA ASP A 104 -18.98 -4.86 -11.98
C ASP A 104 -17.81 -5.73 -12.52
N GLY A 105 -16.64 -5.68 -11.88
CA GLY A 105 -15.55 -6.65 -12.09
C GLY A 105 -14.71 -6.45 -13.37
N PHE A 106 -14.74 -5.27 -13.99
CA PHE A 106 -13.93 -5.00 -15.18
C PHE A 106 -12.50 -4.62 -14.81
N GLN A 107 -11.54 -5.49 -15.16
CA GLN A 107 -10.12 -5.25 -14.90
C GLN A 107 -9.59 -4.01 -15.64
N TYR A 108 -10.01 -3.78 -16.89
CA TYR A 108 -9.49 -2.73 -17.75
C TYR A 108 -10.57 -1.71 -18.14
N MET A 109 -10.24 -0.43 -18.01
CA MET A 109 -11.11 0.67 -18.44
C MET A 109 -11.45 0.58 -19.93
N SER A 110 -10.50 0.16 -20.77
CA SER A 110 -10.72 -0.01 -22.21
C SER A 110 -11.81 -1.03 -22.54
N GLN A 111 -11.92 -2.11 -21.76
CA GLN A 111 -12.99 -3.11 -21.92
C GLN A 111 -14.33 -2.58 -21.43
N PHE A 112 -14.34 -1.93 -20.27
CA PHE A 112 -15.57 -1.35 -19.73
C PHE A 112 -16.13 -0.25 -20.64
N LEU A 113 -15.28 0.60 -21.21
CA LEU A 113 -15.72 1.63 -22.15
C LEU A 113 -16.29 1.06 -23.46
N LYS A 114 -16.02 -0.20 -23.84
CA LYS A 114 -16.76 -0.85 -24.93
C LYS A 114 -18.21 -1.10 -24.53
N VAL A 115 -18.44 -1.52 -23.29
CA VAL A 115 -19.79 -1.70 -22.73
C VAL A 115 -20.49 -0.35 -22.58
N VAL A 116 -19.84 0.68 -22.03
CA VAL A 116 -20.44 2.01 -21.87
C VAL A 116 -20.81 2.65 -23.22
N ARG A 117 -20.11 2.31 -24.32
CA ARG A 117 -20.43 2.77 -25.68
C ARG A 117 -21.51 1.97 -26.38
N ASP A 118 -21.79 0.77 -25.90
CA ASP A 118 -22.83 -0.07 -26.49
C ASP A 118 -24.21 0.63 -26.36
N PRO A 119 -24.98 0.75 -27.45
CA PRO A 119 -26.25 1.48 -27.44
C PRO A 119 -27.22 0.99 -26.37
N GLU A 120 -27.31 -0.33 -26.16
CA GLU A 120 -28.26 -0.95 -25.24
C GLU A 120 -27.63 -1.22 -23.87
N ARG A 121 -26.53 -1.97 -23.83
CA ARG A 121 -25.88 -2.39 -22.57
C ARG A 121 -25.28 -1.22 -21.81
N GLY A 122 -24.79 -0.21 -22.53
CA GLY A 122 -24.18 0.97 -21.95
C GLY A 122 -25.19 2.01 -21.46
N LEU A 123 -26.45 1.91 -21.88
CA LEU A 123 -27.47 2.93 -21.63
C LEU A 123 -27.64 3.23 -20.14
N VAL A 124 -27.68 2.18 -19.31
CA VAL A 124 -27.84 2.31 -17.86
C VAL A 124 -26.65 3.02 -17.21
N TYR A 125 -25.41 2.67 -17.58
CA TYR A 125 -24.22 3.34 -17.05
C TYR A 125 -24.16 4.80 -17.48
N ARG A 126 -24.57 5.10 -18.72
CA ARG A 126 -24.66 6.47 -19.22
C ARG A 126 -25.71 7.28 -18.47
N ASP A 127 -26.90 6.74 -18.22
CA ASP A 127 -27.93 7.43 -17.42
C ASP A 127 -27.49 7.62 -15.96
N TYR A 128 -26.83 6.64 -15.35
CA TYR A 128 -26.37 6.73 -13.95
C TYR A 128 -25.28 7.78 -13.77
N ALA A 129 -24.33 7.85 -14.72
CA ALA A 129 -23.23 8.81 -14.69
C ALA A 129 -23.58 10.16 -15.33
N GLY A 130 -24.69 10.29 -16.05
CA GLY A 130 -25.10 11.54 -16.71
C GLY A 130 -24.40 11.82 -18.04
N PHE A 131 -24.11 10.78 -18.83
CA PHE A 131 -23.64 10.95 -20.22
C PHE A 131 -24.82 10.93 -21.20
N SER A 132 -24.78 11.83 -22.17
CA SER A 132 -25.66 11.81 -23.34
C SER A 132 -24.92 11.20 -24.54
N GLU A 133 -24.16 12.03 -25.26
CA GLU A 133 -23.52 11.66 -26.53
C GLU A 133 -22.00 11.49 -26.41
N ARG A 134 -21.36 12.33 -25.60
CA ARG A 134 -19.90 12.34 -25.47
C ARG A 134 -19.47 11.36 -24.40
N ILE A 135 -18.85 10.27 -24.83
CA ILE A 135 -18.36 9.21 -23.94
C ILE A 135 -16.85 9.38 -23.75
N PRO A 136 -16.32 9.37 -22.51
CA PRO A 136 -14.91 9.57 -22.25
C PRO A 136 -14.02 8.50 -22.91
N CYS A 137 -12.76 8.85 -23.14
CA CYS A 137 -11.72 7.90 -23.54
C CYS A 137 -10.88 7.49 -22.31
N GLU A 138 -10.03 6.48 -22.45
CA GLU A 138 -9.18 6.01 -21.34
C GLU A 138 -8.27 7.12 -20.79
N GLY A 139 -7.74 7.98 -21.68
CA GLY A 139 -6.94 9.15 -21.31
C GLY A 139 -7.70 10.13 -20.40
N THR A 140 -9.02 10.25 -20.55
CA THR A 140 -9.85 11.09 -19.68
C THR A 140 -9.75 10.66 -18.21
N PHE A 141 -9.82 9.36 -17.93
CA PHE A 141 -9.74 8.83 -16.57
C PHE A 141 -8.35 8.97 -15.97
N SER A 142 -7.30 8.76 -16.78
CA SER A 142 -5.92 8.98 -16.34
C SER A 142 -5.66 10.44 -15.98
N ASN A 143 -6.16 11.38 -16.81
CA ASN A 143 -6.06 12.82 -16.53
C ASN A 143 -6.90 13.22 -15.30
N PHE A 144 -8.06 12.61 -15.09
CA PHE A 144 -8.88 12.84 -13.92
C PHE A 144 -8.18 12.40 -12.63
N ARG A 145 -7.64 11.16 -12.61
CA ARG A 145 -6.86 10.66 -11.47
C ARG A 145 -5.64 11.52 -11.16
N ALA A 146 -4.88 11.89 -12.18
CA ALA A 146 -3.71 12.76 -12.03
C ALA A 146 -4.08 14.16 -11.51
N ARG A 147 -5.22 14.71 -11.95
CA ARG A 147 -5.72 16.01 -11.50
C ARG A 147 -6.14 16.00 -10.04
N LEU A 148 -6.83 14.96 -9.60
CA LEU A 148 -7.32 14.85 -8.21
C LEU A 148 -6.17 14.51 -7.25
N GLY A 149 -5.26 13.64 -7.67
CA GLY A 149 -4.23 13.11 -6.79
C GLY A 149 -4.80 12.26 -5.65
N GLU A 150 -3.92 11.71 -4.82
CA GLU A 150 -4.30 10.82 -3.70
C GLU A 150 -5.19 11.53 -2.67
N ASN A 151 -4.83 12.75 -2.30
CA ASN A 151 -5.51 13.50 -1.24
C ASN A 151 -7.01 13.68 -1.51
N LEU A 152 -7.42 14.06 -2.72
CA LEU A 152 -8.84 14.26 -3.01
C LEU A 152 -9.63 12.95 -3.10
N TYR A 153 -8.98 11.84 -3.46
CA TYR A 153 -9.62 10.51 -3.33
C TYR A 153 -9.82 10.13 -1.88
N ILE A 154 -8.89 10.47 -0.98
CA ILE A 154 -9.01 10.29 0.47
C ILE A 154 -10.19 11.13 1.00
N GLU A 155 -10.32 12.40 0.60
CA GLU A 155 -11.46 13.25 1.00
C GLU A 155 -12.80 12.66 0.55
N ILE A 156 -12.89 12.22 -0.71
CA ILE A 156 -14.10 11.56 -1.23
C ILE A 156 -14.40 10.28 -0.43
N PHE A 157 -13.37 9.49 -0.13
CA PHE A 157 -13.49 8.28 0.68
C PHE A 157 -14.02 8.59 2.08
N HIS A 158 -13.53 9.64 2.75
CA HIS A 158 -14.03 10.00 4.09
C HIS A 158 -15.45 10.54 4.10
N VAL A 159 -15.91 11.21 3.02
CA VAL A 159 -17.35 11.53 2.88
C VAL A 159 -18.18 10.24 2.80
N LEU A 160 -17.70 9.21 2.08
CA LEU A 160 -18.38 7.91 2.06
C LEU A 160 -18.37 7.25 3.44
N VAL A 161 -17.23 7.27 4.17
CA VAL A 161 -17.16 6.75 5.54
C VAL A 161 -18.17 7.47 6.45
N ASP A 162 -18.31 8.80 6.33
CA ASP A 162 -19.28 9.58 7.10
C ASP A 162 -20.74 9.18 6.79
N ILE A 163 -21.07 8.86 5.53
CA ILE A 163 -22.39 8.30 5.17
C ILE A 163 -22.66 7.04 5.99
N PHE A 164 -21.73 6.08 5.98
CA PHE A 164 -21.90 4.81 6.68
C PHE A 164 -21.90 4.97 8.22
N ARG A 165 -21.16 5.94 8.74
CA ARG A 165 -21.24 6.36 10.15
C ARG A 165 -22.62 6.90 10.50
N LYS A 166 -23.19 7.81 9.70
CA LYS A 166 -24.53 8.37 9.93
C LYS A 166 -25.63 7.30 9.79
N LEU A 167 -25.40 6.26 8.99
CA LEU A 167 -26.25 5.08 8.92
C LEU A 167 -26.13 4.16 10.16
N GLN A 168 -25.16 4.42 11.05
CA GLN A 168 -24.81 3.59 12.20
C GLN A 168 -24.30 2.20 11.80
N MET A 169 -23.71 2.09 10.61
CA MET A 169 -23.02 0.88 10.15
C MET A 169 -21.56 0.86 10.57
N ILE A 170 -20.99 1.99 10.97
CA ILE A 170 -19.62 2.13 11.44
C ILE A 170 -19.65 2.77 12.83
N THR A 171 -18.96 2.15 13.79
CA THR A 171 -18.85 2.61 15.18
C THR A 171 -17.43 2.97 15.59
N TYR A 172 -16.42 2.48 14.87
CA TYR A 172 -14.99 2.61 15.19
C TYR A 172 -14.54 1.95 16.50
N ASN A 173 -15.42 1.21 17.19
CA ASN A 173 -15.09 0.62 18.48
C ASN A 173 -13.88 -0.34 18.41
N ILE A 174 -13.77 -1.07 17.29
CA ILE A 174 -12.69 -2.00 17.02
C ILE A 174 -12.10 -1.65 15.66
N LEU A 175 -10.82 -1.29 15.65
CA LEU A 175 -10.06 -1.12 14.42
C LEU A 175 -9.10 -2.29 14.23
N ALA A 176 -9.10 -2.87 13.04
CA ALA A 176 -8.09 -3.83 12.59
C ALA A 176 -7.17 -3.16 11.58
N HIS A 177 -5.86 -3.33 11.75
CA HIS A 177 -4.83 -2.74 10.88
C HIS A 177 -4.09 -3.83 10.12
N ASP A 178 -4.08 -3.75 8.79
CA ASP A 178 -3.39 -4.70 7.92
C ASP A 178 -2.88 -4.04 6.63
N GLY A 179 -1.82 -4.60 6.06
CA GLY A 179 -1.20 -4.13 4.83
C GLY A 179 -1.25 -5.18 3.72
N THR A 180 -1.68 -4.75 2.53
CA THR A 180 -1.72 -5.61 1.35
C THR A 180 -0.80 -5.09 0.25
N LEU A 181 0.17 -5.91 -0.14
CA LEU A 181 1.02 -5.64 -1.31
C LEU A 181 0.24 -5.84 -2.61
N TYR A 182 0.31 -4.84 -3.48
CA TYR A 182 -0.28 -4.89 -4.82
C TYR A 182 0.72 -4.39 -5.88
N PRO A 183 0.68 -4.98 -7.09
CA PRO A 183 1.60 -4.60 -8.16
C PRO A 183 1.22 -3.25 -8.78
N THR A 184 2.22 -2.51 -9.24
CA THR A 184 1.97 -1.44 -10.22
C THR A 184 1.81 -2.04 -11.61
N TRP A 185 1.16 -1.31 -12.53
CA TRP A 185 1.15 -1.66 -13.95
C TRP A 185 2.46 -1.32 -14.66
N ALA A 186 3.38 -0.62 -14.00
CA ALA A 186 4.71 -0.38 -14.56
C ALA A 186 5.57 -1.65 -14.55
N ARG A 187 6.23 -1.91 -15.68
CA ARG A 187 7.18 -3.02 -15.78
C ARG A 187 8.41 -2.72 -14.93
N TYR A 188 8.72 -3.60 -13.98
CA TYR A 188 10.01 -3.61 -13.29
C TYR A 188 11.14 -3.88 -14.30
N LYS A 189 12.15 -3.02 -14.33
CA LYS A 189 13.26 -3.12 -15.31
C LYS A 189 14.56 -3.68 -14.74
N GLY A 190 14.58 -4.15 -13.49
CA GLY A 190 15.75 -4.82 -12.90
C GLY A 190 16.65 -3.95 -12.01
N CYS A 191 16.22 -2.75 -11.60
CA CYS A 191 16.95 -1.91 -10.65
C CYS A 191 16.03 -1.56 -9.46
N THR A 192 16.49 -1.74 -8.22
CA THR A 192 15.77 -1.32 -7.00
C THR A 192 16.29 -0.01 -6.41
N TYR A 193 17.40 0.52 -6.95
CA TYR A 193 18.10 1.68 -6.42
C TYR A 193 17.90 2.92 -7.29
N PHE A 194 16.95 2.93 -8.22
CA PHE A 194 16.72 4.12 -9.05
C PHE A 194 16.21 5.30 -8.20
N CYS A 195 16.45 6.51 -8.71
CA CYS A 195 16.08 7.79 -8.10
C CYS A 195 15.67 8.78 -9.20
N HIS A 196 15.21 9.98 -8.83
CA HIS A 196 14.74 11.00 -9.78
C HIS A 196 15.83 11.42 -10.79
N GLN A 197 17.10 11.46 -10.37
CA GLN A 197 18.23 11.77 -11.25
C GLN A 197 18.42 10.74 -12.39
N CYS A 198 17.86 9.53 -12.26
CA CYS A 198 17.91 8.54 -13.34
C CYS A 198 17.03 8.91 -14.54
N GLU A 199 16.13 9.89 -14.40
CA GLU A 199 15.29 10.38 -15.49
C GLU A 199 16.08 11.24 -16.49
N THR A 200 17.06 11.99 -15.96
CA THR A 200 17.83 12.98 -16.69
C THR A 200 19.30 12.88 -16.29
N ILE A 201 20.06 11.97 -16.92
CA ILE A 201 21.50 11.84 -16.70
C ILE A 201 22.21 12.65 -17.77
N THR A 202 22.82 13.76 -17.37
CA THR A 202 23.62 14.61 -18.25
C THR A 202 25.06 14.11 -18.29
N VAL A 203 25.60 13.98 -19.50
CA VAL A 203 26.98 13.54 -19.73
C VAL A 203 27.68 14.54 -20.65
N GLU A 204 28.72 15.16 -20.13
CA GLU A 204 29.52 16.16 -20.84
C GLU A 204 30.63 15.51 -21.70
N ASN A 205 31.00 16.21 -22.77
CA ASN A 205 32.10 15.87 -23.67
C ASN A 205 32.02 14.44 -24.21
N ILE A 206 30.81 13.96 -24.49
CA ILE A 206 30.59 12.59 -24.93
C ILE A 206 30.83 12.43 -26.43
N ILE A 207 30.50 13.44 -27.23
CA ILE A 207 30.67 13.44 -28.68
C ILE A 207 32.14 13.21 -29.01
N GLU A 208 33.04 14.01 -28.41
CA GLU A 208 34.49 13.87 -28.59
C GLU A 208 35.02 12.51 -28.10
N LYS A 209 34.57 12.01 -26.94
CA LYS A 209 34.96 10.68 -26.43
C LYS A 209 34.57 9.55 -27.39
N VAL A 210 33.40 9.65 -28.02
CA VAL A 210 32.93 8.66 -28.99
C VAL A 210 33.68 8.78 -30.31
N LYS A 211 33.88 10.00 -30.80
CA LYS A 211 34.74 10.30 -31.97
C LYS A 211 36.11 9.65 -31.83
N ASN A 212 36.82 9.93 -30.73
CA ASN A 212 38.16 9.39 -30.48
C ASN A 212 38.18 7.86 -30.42
N ARG A 213 37.14 7.22 -29.87
CA ARG A 213 37.03 5.76 -29.87
C ARG A 213 36.79 5.17 -31.26
N ILE A 214 35.99 5.83 -32.09
CA ILE A 214 35.74 5.41 -33.47
C ILE A 214 37.02 5.56 -34.29
N LEU A 215 37.66 6.73 -34.25
CA LEU A 215 38.92 7.00 -34.95
C LEU A 215 40.03 6.04 -34.52
N TYR A 216 40.17 5.74 -33.22
CA TYR A 216 41.11 4.74 -32.73
C TYR A 216 40.89 3.35 -33.37
N ARG A 217 39.63 2.93 -33.54
CA ARG A 217 39.30 1.66 -34.18
C ARG A 217 39.55 1.69 -35.69
N LEU A 218 39.27 2.82 -36.35
CA LEU A 218 39.60 3.02 -37.77
C LEU A 218 41.11 2.98 -38.03
N ASN A 219 41.94 3.39 -37.07
CA ASN A 219 43.40 3.28 -37.18
C ASN A 219 43.91 1.84 -36.96
N LYS A 220 43.08 0.94 -36.42
CA LYS A 220 43.41 -0.46 -36.09
C LYS A 220 42.56 -1.48 -36.86
N VAL A 221 42.08 -1.09 -38.04
CA VAL A 221 41.21 -1.92 -38.90
C VAL A 221 41.82 -3.29 -39.19
N ASN A 222 43.15 -3.36 -39.33
CA ASN A 222 43.90 -4.58 -39.62
C ASN A 222 43.92 -5.60 -38.46
N GLU A 223 43.46 -5.24 -37.26
CA GLU A 223 43.38 -6.12 -36.07
C GLU A 223 42.04 -6.89 -35.98
N ASN A 224 41.26 -6.97 -37.07
CA ASN A 224 39.99 -7.73 -37.19
C ASN A 224 38.86 -7.37 -36.21
N ASN A 225 38.87 -6.15 -35.66
CA ASN A 225 37.94 -5.71 -34.62
C ASN A 225 36.73 -4.89 -35.11
N LEU A 226 36.51 -4.78 -36.43
CA LEU A 226 35.44 -3.95 -37.04
C LEU A 226 34.03 -4.34 -36.56
N GLY A 227 33.74 -5.65 -36.51
CA GLY A 227 32.43 -6.16 -36.10
C GLY A 227 32.15 -6.08 -34.59
N SER A 228 33.15 -5.70 -33.77
CA SER A 228 33.01 -5.63 -32.33
C SER A 228 32.18 -4.41 -31.91
N GLU A 229 31.39 -4.56 -30.86
CA GLU A 229 30.52 -3.49 -30.39
C GLU A 229 31.32 -2.38 -29.68
N ILE A 230 31.12 -1.13 -30.08
CA ILE A 230 31.51 0.07 -29.34
C ILE A 230 30.39 0.35 -28.35
N ARG A 231 30.70 0.34 -27.05
CA ARG A 231 29.74 0.69 -25.99
C ARG A 231 30.21 1.90 -25.22
N VAL A 232 29.31 2.86 -25.06
CA VAL A 232 29.54 4.11 -24.36
C VAL A 232 28.71 4.09 -23.08
N TYR A 233 29.32 4.45 -21.96
CA TYR A 233 28.69 4.36 -20.65
C TYR A 233 28.83 5.66 -19.86
N ALA A 234 27.84 5.93 -19.02
CA ALA A 234 27.92 6.91 -17.94
C ALA A 234 27.89 6.23 -16.56
N PRO A 235 28.42 6.88 -15.52
CA PRO A 235 28.16 6.44 -14.15
C PRO A 235 26.66 6.52 -13.83
N CYS A 236 26.13 5.58 -13.05
CA CYS A 236 24.79 5.72 -12.50
C CYS A 236 24.75 6.90 -11.52
N PRO A 237 23.78 7.83 -11.65
CA PRO A 237 23.70 8.98 -10.75
C PRO A 237 23.22 8.59 -9.35
N SER A 238 22.61 7.42 -9.19
CA SER A 238 21.94 7.08 -7.94
C SER A 238 22.90 6.94 -6.77
N GLU A 239 22.57 7.67 -5.71
CA GLU A 239 23.20 7.60 -4.40
C GLU A 239 22.59 6.52 -3.50
N ARG A 240 21.52 5.85 -3.94
CA ARG A 240 20.82 4.83 -3.14
C ARG A 240 21.53 3.48 -3.10
N PHE A 241 22.61 3.31 -3.84
CA PHE A 241 23.40 2.09 -3.79
C PHE A 241 24.10 1.98 -2.44
N PRO A 242 23.95 0.86 -1.71
CA PRO A 242 24.69 0.66 -0.47
C PRO A 242 26.19 0.60 -0.76
N GLU A 243 27.01 1.12 0.14
CA GLU A 243 28.48 1.11 0.00
C GLU A 243 29.03 -0.32 0.01
N LYS A 244 28.43 -1.20 0.82
CA LYS A 244 28.84 -2.59 0.99
C LYS A 244 27.67 -3.55 0.84
N ASP A 245 27.95 -4.74 0.33
CA ASP A 245 26.98 -5.83 0.31
C ASP A 245 26.81 -6.47 1.69
N LYS A 246 25.91 -7.46 1.79
CA LYS A 246 25.65 -8.19 3.04
C LYS A 246 26.87 -8.96 3.58
N LYS A 247 27.93 -9.12 2.77
CA LYS A 247 29.18 -9.78 3.13
C LYS A 247 30.31 -8.77 3.39
N GLY A 248 30.00 -7.47 3.41
CA GLY A 248 30.96 -6.39 3.66
C GLY A 248 31.82 -6.00 2.45
N LYS A 249 31.54 -6.53 1.25
CA LYS A 249 32.27 -6.20 0.03
C LYS A 249 31.75 -4.91 -0.59
N GLU A 250 32.65 -4.04 -1.02
CA GLU A 250 32.30 -2.78 -1.69
C GLU A 250 31.46 -3.03 -2.95
N ILE A 251 30.34 -2.31 -3.07
CA ILE A 251 29.47 -2.36 -4.25
C ILE A 251 29.85 -1.22 -5.19
N LYS A 252 30.45 -1.58 -6.32
CA LYS A 252 30.68 -0.62 -7.41
C LYS A 252 29.35 -0.25 -8.06
N ARG A 253 29.09 1.05 -8.19
CA ARG A 253 27.92 1.57 -8.89
C ARG A 253 27.92 1.09 -10.36
N PRO A 254 26.78 0.65 -10.89
CA PRO A 254 26.71 0.17 -12.26
C PRO A 254 26.93 1.33 -13.24
N LYS A 255 27.43 0.98 -14.41
CA LYS A 255 27.54 1.87 -15.56
C LYS A 255 26.25 1.77 -16.40
N VAL A 256 25.71 2.91 -16.80
CA VAL A 256 24.51 3.01 -17.65
C VAL A 256 24.95 3.13 -19.11
N GLU A 257 24.48 2.23 -19.97
CA GLU A 257 24.77 2.27 -21.41
C GLU A 257 24.05 3.48 -22.04
N LEU A 258 24.82 4.38 -22.66
CA LEU A 258 24.30 5.57 -23.35
C LEU A 258 23.90 5.22 -24.78
N PHE A 259 24.85 4.61 -25.47
CA PHE A 259 24.83 4.37 -26.89
C PHE A 259 25.73 3.18 -27.19
N SER A 260 25.30 2.33 -28.12
CA SER A 260 26.15 1.30 -28.68
C SER A 260 26.01 1.21 -30.20
N CYS A 261 27.15 1.01 -30.86
CA CYS A 261 27.24 0.86 -32.30
C CYS A 261 28.31 -0.14 -32.68
N LYS A 262 28.35 -0.50 -33.96
CA LYS A 262 29.48 -1.21 -34.56
C LYS A 262 29.83 -0.57 -35.89
N LEU A 263 31.05 -0.80 -36.34
CA LEU A 263 31.47 -0.42 -37.69
C LEU A 263 31.10 -1.56 -38.63
N ALA A 264 30.55 -1.22 -39.78
CA ALA A 264 30.16 -2.20 -40.81
C ALA A 264 30.50 -1.63 -42.18
N PHE A 265 30.75 -2.51 -43.15
CA PHE A 265 30.90 -2.10 -44.53
C PHE A 265 29.62 -1.44 -45.03
N SER A 266 29.78 -0.35 -45.78
CA SER A 266 28.68 0.36 -46.43
C SER A 266 28.28 -0.38 -47.71
N ASP A 267 27.65 -1.54 -47.55
CA ASP A 267 27.12 -2.31 -48.68
C ASP A 267 25.73 -1.74 -49.05
N GLY A 268 25.70 -0.81 -50.02
CA GLY A 268 24.46 -0.16 -50.51
C GLY A 268 24.14 1.18 -49.82
N ASP A 269 22.87 1.63 -49.94
CA ASP A 269 22.43 2.93 -49.41
C ASP A 269 22.43 2.96 -47.88
N ILE A 270 23.21 3.89 -47.30
CA ILE A 270 23.29 4.08 -45.85
C ILE A 270 22.00 4.74 -45.35
N PRO A 271 21.28 4.14 -44.38
CA PRO A 271 20.09 4.78 -43.80
C PRO A 271 20.40 6.17 -43.23
N VAL A 272 19.53 7.15 -43.49
CA VAL A 272 19.69 8.55 -43.06
C VAL A 272 20.04 8.68 -41.58
N GLY A 273 19.42 7.87 -40.71
CA GLY A 273 19.72 7.88 -39.28
C GLY A 273 21.17 7.49 -38.92
N GLN A 274 21.79 6.58 -39.68
CA GLN A 274 23.19 6.19 -39.49
C GLN A 274 24.15 7.27 -39.98
N LYS A 275 23.85 7.88 -41.13
CA LYS A 275 24.59 9.03 -41.66
C LYS A 275 24.55 10.21 -40.69
N ASN A 276 23.37 10.56 -40.17
CA ASN A 276 23.22 11.61 -39.16
C ASN A 276 23.98 11.30 -37.87
N THR A 277 24.08 10.03 -37.47
CA THR A 277 24.87 9.61 -36.31
C THR A 277 26.38 9.80 -36.56
N ALA A 278 26.87 9.50 -37.77
CA ALA A 278 28.27 9.72 -38.14
C ALA A 278 28.61 11.22 -38.22
N ILE A 279 27.68 12.04 -38.71
CA ILE A 279 27.78 13.50 -38.72
C ILE A 279 27.82 14.05 -37.28
N LEU A 280 26.92 13.59 -36.40
CA LEU A 280 26.88 13.99 -34.99
C LEU A 280 28.23 13.78 -34.30
N PHE A 281 28.91 12.67 -34.58
CA PHE A 281 30.23 12.38 -34.01
C PHE A 281 31.40 12.95 -34.81
N GLY A 282 31.15 13.63 -35.92
CA GLY A 282 32.19 14.23 -36.78
C GLY A 282 33.19 13.20 -37.31
N VAL A 283 32.70 12.03 -37.75
CA VAL A 283 33.49 10.90 -38.30
C VAL A 283 32.99 10.44 -39.68
N ASN A 284 32.05 11.16 -40.29
CA ASN A 284 31.42 10.74 -41.54
C ASN A 284 32.43 10.63 -42.69
N GLU A 285 33.31 11.63 -42.84
CA GLU A 285 34.31 11.63 -43.91
C GLU A 285 35.34 10.51 -43.75
N GLU A 286 35.81 10.24 -42.54
CA GLU A 286 36.77 9.16 -42.25
C GLU A 286 36.17 7.78 -42.49
N LEU A 287 34.87 7.61 -42.23
CA LEU A 287 34.15 6.37 -42.50
C LEU A 287 33.93 6.17 -44.01
N GLU A 288 33.53 7.21 -44.73
CA GLU A 288 33.34 7.17 -46.19
C GLU A 288 34.65 6.82 -46.92
N LYS A 289 35.79 7.40 -46.50
CA LYS A 289 37.12 7.09 -47.04
C LYS A 289 37.48 5.59 -46.95
N GLN A 290 36.93 4.88 -45.98
CA GLN A 290 37.21 3.45 -45.75
C GLN A 290 36.05 2.53 -46.19
N GLY A 291 35.00 3.06 -46.82
CA GLY A 291 33.81 2.28 -47.19
C GLY A 291 33.07 1.68 -45.98
N LEU A 292 33.06 2.40 -44.86
CA LEU A 292 32.45 1.98 -43.61
C LEU A 292 31.28 2.88 -43.22
N CYS A 293 30.41 2.38 -42.35
CA CYS A 293 29.32 3.13 -41.74
C CYS A 293 29.15 2.78 -40.25
N ILE A 294 28.50 3.67 -39.50
CA ILE A 294 28.09 3.40 -38.11
C ILE A 294 26.74 2.69 -38.12
N LYS A 295 26.74 1.42 -37.70
CA LYS A 295 25.49 0.71 -37.40
C LYS A 295 25.13 0.88 -35.93
N THR A 296 24.21 1.81 -35.65
CA THR A 296 23.63 2.00 -34.31
C THR A 296 22.87 0.73 -33.89
N LEU A 297 23.21 0.18 -32.73
CA LEU A 297 22.57 -1.01 -32.17
C LEU A 297 21.57 -0.65 -31.07
N ARG A 298 21.96 0.26 -30.17
CA ARG A 298 21.10 0.76 -29.09
C ARG A 298 21.38 2.24 -28.82
N ASN A 299 20.33 2.99 -28.52
CA ASN A 299 20.40 4.42 -28.22
C ASN A 299 19.43 4.75 -27.07
N ASN A 300 19.95 5.31 -25.97
CA ASN A 300 19.16 5.80 -24.84
C ASN A 300 19.17 7.34 -24.73
N VAL A 301 19.67 8.04 -25.74
CA VAL A 301 19.72 9.50 -25.82
C VAL A 301 18.32 10.09 -25.99
N THR A 302 17.98 11.00 -25.09
CA THR A 302 16.70 11.73 -25.11
C THR A 302 16.87 13.16 -25.60
N HIS A 303 18.02 13.78 -25.34
CA HIS A 303 18.32 15.13 -25.81
C HIS A 303 19.81 15.31 -26.03
N VAL A 304 20.16 16.13 -27.03
CA VAL A 304 21.53 16.56 -27.33
C VAL A 304 21.53 18.08 -27.31
N ASN A 305 22.38 18.67 -26.48
CA ASN A 305 22.60 20.10 -26.46
C ASN A 305 23.72 20.44 -27.45
N ALA A 306 23.42 21.28 -28.42
CA ALA A 306 24.35 21.67 -29.48
C ALA A 306 25.35 22.76 -29.06
N VAL A 307 25.18 23.36 -27.87
CA VAL A 307 26.03 24.46 -27.39
C VAL A 307 27.25 23.94 -26.60
N ASP A 308 27.05 22.89 -25.79
CA ASP A 308 28.06 22.35 -24.87
C ASP A 308 28.35 20.85 -25.10
N ASP A 309 27.85 20.29 -26.21
CA ASP A 309 27.94 18.86 -26.55
C ASP A 309 27.43 17.91 -25.45
N ALA A 310 26.62 18.42 -24.51
CA ALA A 310 26.06 17.61 -23.45
C ALA A 310 24.93 16.74 -23.98
N ILE A 311 24.97 15.46 -23.61
CA ILE A 311 23.91 14.52 -23.94
C ILE A 311 23.14 14.18 -22.68
N THR A 312 21.81 14.26 -22.78
CA THR A 312 20.89 13.78 -21.76
C THR A 312 20.40 12.40 -22.14
N ILE A 313 20.45 11.47 -21.19
CA ILE A 313 19.83 10.16 -21.32
C ILE A 313 18.80 9.92 -20.20
N ARG A 314 17.83 9.06 -20.51
CA ARG A 314 17.00 8.42 -19.49
C ARG A 314 17.52 7.01 -19.23
N CYS A 315 17.73 6.65 -17.96
CA CYS A 315 18.21 5.33 -17.60
C CYS A 315 17.26 4.24 -18.15
N PRO A 316 17.76 3.25 -18.94
CA PRO A 316 16.93 2.19 -19.51
C PRO A 316 16.32 1.29 -18.43
N LYS A 317 16.89 1.28 -17.23
CA LYS A 317 16.44 0.53 -16.05
C LYS A 317 15.45 1.30 -15.16
N LEU A 318 15.13 2.57 -15.48
CA LEU A 318 14.12 3.34 -14.76
C LEU A 318 12.70 2.87 -15.18
N PRO A 319 11.87 2.38 -14.23
CA PRO A 319 10.46 2.11 -14.49
C PRO A 319 9.67 3.40 -14.79
N LYS A 320 8.47 3.26 -15.36
CA LYS A 320 7.57 4.41 -15.57
C LYS A 320 7.02 4.96 -14.25
N ASP A 321 6.74 4.05 -13.31
CA ASP A 321 6.33 4.36 -11.96
C ASP A 321 7.57 4.42 -11.07
N THR A 322 7.96 5.63 -10.69
CA THR A 322 9.20 5.90 -9.94
C THR A 322 9.02 5.85 -8.43
N ASP A 323 7.80 5.64 -7.94
CA ASP A 323 7.50 5.58 -6.50
C ASP A 323 7.31 4.12 -6.05
N ALA A 324 6.86 3.24 -6.94
CA ALA A 324 6.80 1.80 -6.71
C ALA A 324 8.16 1.18 -6.34
N ARG A 325 8.16 0.22 -5.40
CA ARG A 325 9.35 -0.52 -4.95
C ARG A 325 9.04 -2.00 -4.80
N ILE A 326 10.09 -2.82 -4.62
CA ILE A 326 9.90 -4.26 -4.43
C ILE A 326 9.50 -4.55 -2.98
N GLY A 327 8.25 -4.94 -2.79
CA GLY A 327 7.78 -5.60 -1.57
C GLY A 327 7.97 -7.11 -1.63
N VAL A 328 8.03 -7.74 -0.45
CA VAL A 328 8.15 -9.20 -0.32
C VAL A 328 7.02 -9.71 0.56
N ARG A 329 6.24 -10.66 0.03
CA ARG A 329 5.25 -11.42 0.80
C ARG A 329 5.51 -12.92 0.68
N ARG A 330 4.87 -13.71 1.53
CA ARG A 330 4.76 -15.16 1.34
C ARG A 330 3.59 -15.45 0.40
N ASP A 331 3.74 -16.44 -0.46
CA ASP A 331 2.66 -16.89 -1.34
C ASP A 331 1.50 -17.41 -0.46
N PRO A 332 0.26 -16.88 -0.60
CA PRO A 332 -0.89 -17.34 0.19
C PRO A 332 -1.19 -18.83 0.02
N LYS A 333 -0.88 -19.40 -1.16
CA LYS A 333 -1.07 -20.83 -1.46
C LYS A 333 0.11 -21.69 -1.04
N ASN A 334 1.30 -21.09 -0.90
CA ASN A 334 2.51 -21.77 -0.46
C ASN A 334 3.33 -20.88 0.49
N PRO A 335 3.07 -20.92 1.80
CA PRO A 335 3.72 -20.04 2.78
C PRO A 335 5.26 -20.15 2.87
N ASP A 336 5.86 -21.20 2.32
CA ASP A 336 7.32 -21.37 2.28
C ASP A 336 7.95 -20.63 1.09
N LYS A 337 7.16 -20.26 0.09
CA LYS A 337 7.60 -19.51 -1.07
C LYS A 337 7.44 -18.01 -0.84
N LYS A 338 8.51 -17.25 -1.12
CA LYS A 338 8.48 -15.79 -1.10
C LYS A 338 8.22 -15.24 -2.51
N GLU A 339 7.31 -14.28 -2.61
CA GLU A 339 7.03 -13.53 -3.82
C GLU A 339 7.59 -12.12 -3.71
N LYS A 340 8.18 -11.63 -4.80
CA LYS A 340 8.63 -10.24 -4.94
C LYS A 340 7.65 -9.51 -5.83
N ILE A 341 7.02 -8.46 -5.29
CA ILE A 341 6.04 -7.66 -6.01
C ILE A 341 6.62 -6.27 -6.17
N PHE A 342 6.77 -5.82 -7.42
CA PHE A 342 7.09 -4.43 -7.71
C PHE A 342 5.80 -3.61 -7.70
N GLY A 343 5.66 -2.71 -6.73
CA GLY A 343 4.44 -1.96 -6.54
C GLY A 343 4.42 -1.27 -5.18
N TYR A 344 3.27 -1.33 -4.54
CA TYR A 344 2.94 -0.59 -3.33
C TYR A 344 2.39 -1.52 -2.27
N ASN A 345 2.28 -1.00 -1.07
CA ASN A 345 1.60 -1.60 0.06
C ASN A 345 0.46 -0.68 0.48
N LEU A 346 -0.77 -1.19 0.38
CA LEU A 346 -1.95 -0.48 0.85
C LEU A 346 -2.17 -0.84 2.31
N VAL A 347 -1.99 0.13 3.21
CA VAL A 347 -2.21 -0.06 4.65
C VAL A 347 -3.60 0.44 5.01
N LEU A 348 -4.46 -0.47 5.44
CA LEU A 348 -5.85 -0.21 5.77
C LEU A 348 -6.05 -0.23 7.27
N SER A 349 -6.89 0.68 7.76
CA SER A 349 -7.55 0.52 9.04
C SER A 349 -9.03 0.27 8.79
N THR A 350 -9.51 -0.84 9.32
CA THR A 350 -10.84 -1.39 9.05
C THR A 350 -11.64 -1.39 10.33
N SER A 351 -12.83 -0.78 10.31
CA SER A 351 -13.77 -0.88 11.42
C SER A 351 -14.44 -2.25 11.39
N VAL A 352 -14.39 -2.96 12.52
CA VAL A 352 -14.96 -4.30 12.65
C VAL A 352 -16.25 -4.26 13.46
N GLU A 353 -17.36 -4.56 12.81
CA GLU A 353 -18.70 -4.38 13.35
C GLU A 353 -19.33 -5.73 13.66
N LEU A 354 -18.98 -6.28 14.82
CA LEU A 354 -19.32 -7.65 15.24
C LEU A 354 -20.81 -7.99 15.14
N GLN A 355 -21.68 -7.04 15.50
CA GLN A 355 -23.14 -7.23 15.46
C GLN A 355 -23.67 -7.35 14.03
N LEU A 356 -23.03 -6.67 13.09
CA LEU A 356 -23.40 -6.67 11.66
C LEU A 356 -22.61 -7.71 10.86
N LYS A 357 -21.54 -8.26 11.44
CA LYS A 357 -20.56 -9.10 10.73
C LYS A 357 -20.01 -8.38 9.49
N LEU A 358 -19.74 -7.08 9.63
CA LEU A 358 -19.22 -6.23 8.57
C LEU A 358 -17.80 -5.77 8.91
N GLU A 359 -17.02 -5.61 7.87
CA GLU A 359 -15.70 -5.00 7.89
C GLU A 359 -15.66 -3.92 6.84
N LEU A 360 -15.42 -2.69 7.28
CA LEU A 360 -15.44 -1.52 6.41
C LEU A 360 -14.13 -0.76 6.57
N PRO A 361 -13.33 -0.59 5.52
CA PRO A 361 -12.18 0.29 5.55
C PRO A 361 -12.62 1.70 5.93
N VAL A 362 -11.92 2.32 6.87
CA VAL A 362 -12.22 3.67 7.39
C VAL A 362 -11.05 4.64 7.28
N ALA A 363 -9.84 4.12 7.08
CA ALA A 363 -8.64 4.89 6.81
C ALA A 363 -7.70 4.07 5.92
N VAL A 364 -6.88 4.77 5.13
CA VAL A 364 -6.00 4.17 4.12
C VAL A 364 -4.77 5.03 3.91
N THR A 365 -3.61 4.37 3.88
CA THR A 365 -2.33 4.96 3.47
C THR A 365 -1.70 4.08 2.41
N ASN A 366 -1.24 4.70 1.32
CA ASN A 366 -0.48 4.01 0.30
C ASN A 366 1.02 4.27 0.47
N ILE A 367 1.83 3.23 0.59
CA ILE A 367 3.30 3.34 0.70
C ILE A 367 4.01 2.49 -0.35
N ALA A 368 5.25 2.83 -0.67
CA ALA A 368 6.05 2.01 -1.58
C ALA A 368 6.20 0.56 -1.04
N GLY A 369 6.27 -0.44 -1.93
CA GLY A 369 6.23 -1.85 -1.51
C GLY A 369 7.31 -2.30 -0.51
N ASN A 370 8.43 -1.59 -0.41
CA ASN A 370 9.50 -1.87 0.54
C ASN A 370 9.48 -0.97 1.80
N ALA A 371 8.50 -0.08 1.92
CA ALA A 371 8.39 0.85 3.03
C ALA A 371 7.96 0.15 4.33
N GLU A 372 8.18 0.83 5.46
CA GLU A 372 7.87 0.30 6.78
C GLU A 372 6.38 0.45 7.08
N GLU A 373 5.63 -0.63 6.83
CA GLU A 373 4.20 -0.72 7.14
C GLU A 373 3.91 -0.60 8.65
N GLY A 374 4.74 -1.19 9.49
CA GLY A 374 4.48 -1.32 10.93
C GLY A 374 4.30 0.02 11.65
N SER A 375 4.74 1.14 11.07
CA SER A 375 4.61 2.49 11.63
C SER A 375 3.39 3.26 11.12
N GLN A 376 2.60 2.71 10.20
CA GLN A 376 1.50 3.43 9.54
C GLN A 376 0.18 3.46 10.33
N ILE A 377 0.07 2.72 11.45
CA ILE A 377 -1.11 2.80 12.36
C ILE A 377 -1.37 4.25 12.78
N ILE A 378 -0.30 4.98 13.11
CA ILE A 378 -0.41 6.37 13.57
C ILE A 378 -0.95 7.26 12.45
N ALA A 379 -0.45 7.10 11.22
CA ALA A 379 -0.91 7.87 10.07
C ALA A 379 -2.40 7.66 9.79
N ASN A 380 -2.84 6.39 9.75
CA ASN A 380 -4.25 6.06 9.51
C ASN A 380 -5.16 6.52 10.66
N ASN A 381 -4.72 6.37 11.91
CA ASN A 381 -5.51 6.83 13.04
C ASN A 381 -5.59 8.37 13.07
N GLU A 382 -4.51 9.11 12.81
CA GLU A 382 -4.58 10.58 12.71
C GLU A 382 -5.48 11.03 11.55
N GLN A 383 -5.41 10.35 10.39
CA GLN A 383 -6.34 10.56 9.28
C GLN A 383 -7.80 10.33 9.72
N LEU A 384 -8.07 9.26 10.48
CA LEU A 384 -9.41 9.00 10.97
C LEU A 384 -9.89 10.09 11.93
N HIS A 385 -9.07 10.49 12.90
CA HIS A 385 -9.42 11.53 13.88
C HIS A 385 -9.61 12.92 13.26
N SER A 386 -8.86 13.25 12.19
CA SER A 386 -8.99 14.54 11.52
C SER A 386 -10.30 14.69 10.74
N HIS A 387 -10.85 13.58 10.24
CA HIS A 387 -12.11 13.58 9.48
C HIS A 387 -13.32 13.19 10.33
N HIS A 388 -13.11 12.40 11.37
CA HIS A 388 -14.17 11.79 12.16
C HIS A 388 -13.85 11.90 13.65
N GLU A 389 -14.84 12.27 14.45
CA GLU A 389 -14.78 12.08 15.90
C GLU A 389 -14.90 10.58 16.22
N ALA A 390 -13.84 9.83 15.99
CA ALA A 390 -13.76 8.40 16.24
C ALA A 390 -13.30 8.14 17.68
N ASP A 391 -14.03 7.27 18.38
CA ASP A 391 -13.74 6.88 19.76
C ASP A 391 -13.37 5.39 19.80
N VAL A 392 -12.12 5.12 19.42
CA VAL A 392 -11.60 3.75 19.26
C VAL A 392 -11.36 3.12 20.62
N LYS A 393 -11.85 1.89 20.81
CA LYS A 393 -11.69 1.15 22.08
C LYS A 393 -10.60 0.08 22.02
N ILE A 394 -10.45 -0.55 20.86
CA ILE A 394 -9.49 -1.62 20.64
C ILE A 394 -8.85 -1.47 19.27
N ASP A 395 -7.53 -1.46 19.23
CA ASP A 395 -6.74 -1.57 18.02
C ASP A 395 -6.13 -2.98 17.93
N ILE A 396 -6.43 -3.69 16.84
CA ILE A 396 -5.94 -5.05 16.58
C ILE A 396 -4.94 -4.97 15.43
N ALA A 397 -3.76 -5.56 15.63
CA ALA A 397 -2.73 -5.59 14.58
C ALA A 397 -1.84 -6.83 14.68
N ASP A 398 -1.20 -7.17 13.56
CA ASP A 398 -0.27 -8.30 13.48
C ASP A 398 1.10 -7.99 14.11
N ALA A 399 2.00 -8.97 14.07
CA ALA A 399 3.31 -8.85 14.69
C ALA A 399 4.24 -7.80 14.05
N LYS A 400 3.93 -7.34 12.83
CA LYS A 400 4.69 -6.29 12.14
C LYS A 400 4.54 -4.94 12.83
N TYR A 401 3.40 -4.73 13.49
CA TYR A 401 3.07 -3.50 14.22
C TYR A 401 3.56 -3.50 15.67
N ASP A 402 4.31 -4.51 16.10
CA ASP A 402 4.89 -4.63 17.44
C ASP A 402 6.05 -3.64 17.69
N ILE A 403 5.72 -2.35 17.65
CA ILE A 403 6.63 -1.21 17.76
C ILE A 403 6.18 -0.36 18.94
N ILE A 404 7.10 0.00 19.84
CA ILE A 404 6.80 0.73 21.09
C ILE A 404 5.94 1.98 20.83
N LYS A 405 6.26 2.74 19.78
CA LYS A 405 5.53 3.96 19.39
C LYS A 405 4.04 3.71 19.14
N ASN A 406 3.67 2.58 18.54
CA ASN A 406 2.28 2.25 18.29
C ASN A 406 1.52 2.01 19.61
N TYR A 407 2.11 1.26 20.54
CA TYR A 407 1.50 1.02 21.85
C TYR A 407 1.32 2.32 22.65
N GLN A 408 2.30 3.23 22.59
CA GLN A 408 2.21 4.53 23.24
C GLN A 408 1.07 5.35 22.65
N TYR A 409 1.06 5.49 21.32
CA TYR A 409 0.02 6.24 20.62
C TYR A 409 -1.39 5.71 20.88
N ILE A 410 -1.60 4.39 20.76
CA ILE A 410 -2.92 3.76 20.96
C ILE A 410 -3.44 4.05 22.38
N ARG A 411 -2.57 3.92 23.40
CA ARG A 411 -2.93 4.19 24.80
C ARG A 411 -3.16 5.66 25.09
N GLU A 412 -2.36 6.56 24.50
CA GLU A 412 -2.56 8.02 24.62
C GLU A 412 -3.92 8.45 24.07
N LYS A 413 -4.43 7.77 23.04
CA LYS A 413 -5.79 7.97 22.50
C LYS A 413 -6.88 7.22 23.28
N GLY A 414 -6.54 6.48 24.34
CA GLY A 414 -7.48 5.78 25.20
C GLY A 414 -7.92 4.39 24.72
N SER A 415 -7.27 3.85 23.68
CA SER A 415 -7.57 2.52 23.13
C SER A 415 -6.67 1.42 23.72
N ILE A 416 -7.11 0.17 23.64
CA ILE A 416 -6.36 -1.01 24.08
C ILE A 416 -5.63 -1.66 22.89
N PRO A 417 -4.29 -1.77 22.93
CA PRO A 417 -3.54 -2.44 21.88
C PRO A 417 -3.60 -3.97 22.00
N ILE A 418 -4.09 -4.62 20.95
CA ILE A 418 -4.06 -6.08 20.74
C ILE A 418 -3.13 -6.35 19.57
N ILE A 419 -1.83 -6.27 19.84
CA ILE A 419 -0.78 -6.43 18.85
C ILE A 419 -0.02 -7.73 19.10
N ASP A 420 0.07 -8.54 18.06
CA ASP A 420 0.84 -9.78 18.10
C ASP A 420 2.30 -9.53 18.42
N TYR A 421 2.90 -10.43 19.20
CA TYR A 421 4.30 -10.27 19.60
C TYR A 421 5.24 -10.70 18.48
N ASN A 422 6.23 -9.87 18.16
CA ASN A 422 7.20 -10.16 17.11
C ASN A 422 8.32 -11.07 17.58
N ARG A 423 8.04 -12.38 17.56
CA ARG A 423 9.00 -13.45 17.87
C ARG A 423 10.27 -13.45 17.03
N ARG A 424 10.28 -12.82 15.85
CA ARG A 424 11.46 -12.83 14.94
C ARG A 424 12.62 -11.98 15.48
N ASN A 425 12.32 -11.06 16.39
CA ASN A 425 13.31 -10.18 17.00
C ASN A 425 13.76 -10.69 18.38
N GLU A 426 13.47 -11.95 18.71
CA GLU A 426 13.76 -12.55 20.01
C GLU A 426 14.58 -13.82 19.92
N ASP A 427 15.46 -14.00 20.90
CA ASP A 427 16.06 -15.28 21.22
C ASP A 427 15.07 -16.09 22.08
N LEU A 428 14.44 -17.09 21.46
CA LEU A 428 13.51 -18.01 22.10
C LEU A 428 14.20 -19.29 22.59
N SER A 429 15.54 -19.32 22.65
CA SER A 429 16.25 -20.43 23.28
C SER A 429 15.87 -20.55 24.76
N LYS A 430 15.89 -21.79 25.27
CA LYS A 430 15.50 -22.06 26.67
C LYS A 430 16.32 -21.26 27.67
N SER A 431 17.63 -21.11 27.43
CA SER A 431 18.52 -20.30 28.25
C SER A 431 18.15 -18.82 28.22
N ALA A 432 17.88 -18.24 27.04
CA ALA A 432 17.48 -16.84 26.93
C ALA A 432 16.14 -16.55 27.62
N ILE A 433 15.16 -17.45 27.48
CA ILE A 433 13.84 -17.34 28.14
C ILE A 433 13.98 -17.40 29.67
N LEU A 434 14.82 -18.29 30.20
CA LEU A 434 15.07 -18.38 31.63
C LEU A 434 15.81 -17.15 32.15
N ASN A 435 16.84 -16.69 31.44
CA ASN A 435 17.65 -15.53 31.82
C ASN A 435 16.84 -14.23 31.85
N ARG A 436 15.93 -14.02 30.88
CA ARG A 436 15.06 -12.83 30.86
C ARG A 436 13.92 -12.89 31.87
N GLY A 437 13.60 -14.09 32.38
CA GLY A 437 12.65 -14.28 33.49
C GLY A 437 11.16 -14.29 33.10
N TYR A 438 10.81 -14.41 31.82
CA TYR A 438 9.44 -14.56 31.33
C TYR A 438 9.36 -15.29 29.98
N ASP A 439 8.21 -15.92 29.69
CA ASP A 439 7.97 -16.69 28.45
C ASP A 439 7.66 -15.82 27.23
N GLN A 440 7.31 -16.45 26.10
CA GLN A 440 6.92 -15.77 24.86
C GLN A 440 5.59 -14.99 24.93
N ASN A 441 4.79 -15.18 25.98
CA ASN A 441 3.58 -14.41 26.24
C ASN A 441 3.82 -13.27 27.24
N GLY A 442 5.03 -13.15 27.78
CA GLY A 442 5.37 -12.19 28.82
C GLY A 442 4.99 -12.64 30.22
N TRP A 443 4.72 -13.93 30.43
CA TRP A 443 4.37 -14.46 31.73
C TRP A 443 5.65 -14.79 32.50
N PRO A 444 5.86 -14.19 33.69
CA PRO A 444 7.08 -14.42 34.43
C PRO A 444 7.15 -15.80 35.07
N PHE A 445 8.37 -16.26 35.33
CA PHE A 445 8.60 -17.45 36.13
C PHE A 445 8.56 -17.13 37.63
N ALA A 446 8.00 -18.05 38.43
CA ALA A 446 8.13 -18.03 39.87
C ALA A 446 9.54 -18.49 40.30
N PRO A 447 9.96 -18.27 41.56
CA PRO A 447 11.28 -18.72 42.05
C PRO A 447 11.55 -20.22 41.87
N CYS A 448 10.49 -21.04 41.84
CA CYS A 448 10.59 -22.48 41.55
C CYS A 448 10.70 -22.82 40.06
N GLY A 449 10.81 -21.83 39.16
CA GLY A 449 10.93 -22.03 37.71
C GLY A 449 9.61 -22.35 36.98
N LEU A 450 8.47 -22.45 37.68
CA LEU A 450 7.16 -22.63 37.04
C LEU A 450 6.59 -21.29 36.55
N LEU A 451 5.87 -21.34 35.42
CA LEU A 451 5.20 -20.16 34.88
C LEU A 451 4.05 -19.70 35.76
N THR A 452 4.02 -18.40 36.02
CA THR A 452 2.87 -17.74 36.64
C THR A 452 1.69 -17.60 35.66
N ARG A 453 0.54 -17.15 36.16
CA ARG A 453 -0.65 -16.86 35.36
C ARG A 453 -1.14 -15.44 35.67
N PRO A 454 -1.74 -14.73 34.69
CA PRO A 454 -2.31 -13.41 34.92
C PRO A 454 -3.40 -13.45 36.01
N ASN A 455 -3.40 -12.45 36.88
CA ASN A 455 -4.32 -12.30 38.02
C ASN A 455 -4.93 -10.89 38.07
N GLY A 456 -5.31 -10.37 36.90
CA GLY A 456 -5.98 -9.07 36.76
C GLY A 456 -5.03 -7.89 36.51
N PHE A 457 -5.55 -6.93 35.75
CA PHE A 457 -4.88 -5.69 35.41
C PHE A 457 -5.33 -4.58 36.38
N ASP A 458 -4.37 -3.84 36.92
CA ASP A 458 -4.56 -2.73 37.84
C ASP A 458 -4.52 -1.43 37.03
N GLN A 459 -5.71 -0.86 36.78
CA GLN A 459 -5.87 0.34 35.96
C GLN A 459 -5.21 1.57 36.60
N ALA A 460 -5.23 1.69 37.92
CA ALA A 460 -4.67 2.85 38.62
C ALA A 460 -3.14 2.90 38.48
N HIS A 461 -2.49 1.74 38.53
CA HIS A 461 -1.02 1.65 38.46
C HIS A 461 -0.50 1.18 37.09
N GLN A 462 -1.38 0.98 36.10
CA GLN A 462 -1.05 0.53 34.74
C GLN A 462 -0.13 -0.70 34.73
N ARG A 463 -0.50 -1.73 35.51
CA ARG A 463 0.33 -2.93 35.70
C ARG A 463 -0.50 -4.19 35.74
N LEU A 464 0.10 -5.29 35.29
CA LEU A 464 -0.49 -6.62 35.34
C LEU A 464 0.10 -7.40 36.51
N THR A 465 -0.77 -8.04 37.29
CA THR A 465 -0.34 -8.93 38.36
C THR A 465 -0.29 -10.36 37.84
N PHE A 466 0.77 -11.09 38.17
CA PHE A 466 0.92 -12.50 37.88
C PHE A 466 1.10 -13.29 39.17
N CYS A 467 0.43 -14.43 39.29
CA CYS A 467 0.54 -15.30 40.45
C CYS A 467 0.89 -16.73 40.07
N CYS A 468 1.63 -17.43 40.93
CA CYS A 468 1.96 -18.84 40.68
C CYS A 468 0.79 -19.79 41.00
N PHE A 469 -0.19 -19.34 41.80
CA PHE A 469 -1.36 -20.12 42.23
C PHE A 469 -1.02 -21.48 42.84
N LYS A 470 0.18 -21.58 43.43
CA LYS A 470 0.73 -22.81 44.01
C LYS A 470 0.64 -24.02 43.06
N GLN A 471 0.83 -23.78 41.75
CA GLN A 471 0.78 -24.83 40.73
C GLN A 471 1.75 -25.99 41.01
N CYS A 472 2.87 -25.73 41.71
CA CYS A 472 3.81 -26.76 42.16
C CYS A 472 3.16 -27.86 43.02
N LEU A 473 2.11 -27.55 43.79
CA LEU A 473 1.39 -28.50 44.64
C LEU A 473 0.41 -29.39 43.86
N LYS A 474 0.15 -29.05 42.58
CA LYS A 474 -0.77 -29.77 41.69
C LYS A 474 -0.03 -30.60 40.63
N LEU A 475 1.30 -30.68 40.73
CA LEU A 475 2.12 -31.46 39.79
C LEU A 475 1.90 -32.95 40.01
N ARG A 476 2.05 -33.73 38.93
CA ARG A 476 2.12 -35.20 39.01
C ARG A 476 3.42 -35.62 39.68
N GLU A 477 3.43 -36.81 40.28
CA GLU A 477 4.52 -37.29 41.13
C GLU A 477 5.91 -37.22 40.49
N THR A 478 6.04 -37.60 39.21
CA THR A 478 7.31 -37.53 38.47
C THR A 478 7.80 -36.09 38.27
N ALA A 479 6.91 -35.17 37.92
CA ALA A 479 7.24 -33.76 37.76
C ALA A 479 7.58 -33.09 39.11
N LEU A 480 6.90 -33.52 40.18
CA LEU A 480 7.16 -33.06 41.55
C LEU A 480 8.56 -33.47 42.02
N LYS A 481 8.96 -34.74 41.82
CA LYS A 481 10.31 -35.24 42.14
C LYS A 481 11.40 -34.45 41.40
N ASN A 482 11.20 -34.20 40.10
CA ASN A 482 12.12 -33.40 39.30
C ASN A 482 12.24 -31.95 39.80
N LEU A 483 11.12 -31.34 40.18
CA LEU A 483 11.11 -29.99 40.73
C LEU A 483 11.81 -29.93 42.09
N GLN A 484 11.54 -30.89 42.98
CA GLN A 484 12.16 -30.97 44.30
C GLN A 484 13.69 -31.14 44.23
N GLY A 485 14.22 -31.79 43.19
CA GLY A 485 15.66 -31.90 42.96
C GLY A 485 16.35 -30.56 42.63
N SER A 486 15.59 -29.52 42.28
CA SER A 486 16.11 -28.19 41.94
C SER A 486 15.55 -27.05 42.78
N TYR A 487 14.46 -27.27 43.53
CA TYR A 487 13.81 -26.28 44.37
C TYR A 487 13.07 -26.93 45.54
N ASN A 488 13.38 -26.53 46.77
CA ASN A 488 12.72 -27.05 47.96
C ASN A 488 11.34 -26.39 48.17
N ILE A 489 10.27 -27.10 47.80
CA ILE A 489 8.89 -26.58 47.88
C ILE A 489 8.45 -26.33 49.32
N SER A 490 8.87 -27.15 50.30
CA SER A 490 8.47 -26.98 51.70
C SER A 490 9.06 -25.72 52.33
N GLN A 491 10.20 -25.25 51.81
CA GLN A 491 10.86 -24.00 52.21
C GLN A 491 10.49 -22.81 51.32
N CYS A 492 9.48 -22.94 50.46
CA CYS A 492 9.06 -21.84 49.60
C CYS A 492 8.51 -20.67 50.45
N PRO A 493 9.11 -19.46 50.38
CA PRO A 493 8.70 -18.34 51.23
C PRO A 493 7.27 -17.85 50.92
N HIS A 494 6.72 -18.25 49.76
CA HIS A 494 5.39 -17.85 49.32
C HIS A 494 4.32 -18.90 49.57
N ILE A 495 4.65 -20.03 50.23
CA ILE A 495 3.70 -21.14 50.37
C ILE A 495 2.49 -20.79 51.25
N LEU A 496 2.66 -19.89 52.21
CA LEU A 496 1.59 -19.43 53.10
C LEU A 496 0.67 -18.38 52.43
N ASN A 497 1.17 -17.65 51.43
CA ASN A 497 0.39 -16.64 50.72
C ASN A 497 -0.81 -17.26 50.01
N ARG A 498 -1.96 -16.58 49.99
CA ARG A 498 -3.20 -17.10 49.34
C ARG A 498 -2.98 -17.53 47.88
N THR A 499 -2.32 -16.69 47.09
CA THR A 499 -2.06 -16.92 45.65
C THR A 499 -0.64 -17.41 45.36
N GLY A 500 0.17 -17.63 46.39
CA GLY A 500 1.59 -17.99 46.26
C GLY A 500 2.48 -16.79 45.95
N PHE A 501 3.51 -17.02 45.11
CA PHE A 501 4.36 -15.96 44.58
C PHE A 501 3.54 -15.05 43.68
N ALA A 502 3.73 -13.73 43.84
CA ALA A 502 3.14 -12.72 42.99
C ALA A 502 4.23 -11.81 42.42
N LYS A 503 4.09 -11.44 41.15
CA LYS A 503 4.94 -10.46 40.47
C LYS A 503 4.06 -9.45 39.75
N HIS A 504 4.35 -8.18 39.97
CA HIS A 504 3.71 -7.07 39.26
C HIS A 504 4.64 -6.61 38.15
N MET A 505 4.10 -6.42 36.94
CA MET A 505 4.85 -5.91 35.80
C MET A 505 4.08 -4.73 35.22
N SER A 506 4.74 -3.57 35.11
CA SER A 506 4.10 -2.35 34.61
C SER A 506 4.18 -2.21 33.10
N ILE A 507 3.20 -1.54 32.50
CA ILE A 507 3.25 -1.13 31.09
C ILE A 507 4.42 -0.19 30.85
N LYS A 508 4.74 0.68 31.82
CA LYS A 508 5.86 1.63 31.72
C LYS A 508 7.20 0.92 31.50
N GLU A 509 7.46 -0.14 32.24
CA GLU A 509 8.70 -0.94 32.11
C GLU A 509 8.68 -1.85 30.89
N TYR A 510 7.49 -2.37 30.53
CA TYR A 510 7.36 -3.41 29.51
C TYR A 510 6.21 -3.12 28.52
N PRO A 511 6.28 -2.03 27.73
CA PRO A 511 5.13 -1.50 26.98
C PRO A 511 4.60 -2.41 25.87
N ARG A 512 5.46 -3.28 25.31
CA ARG A 512 5.11 -4.27 24.27
C ARG A 512 4.67 -5.62 24.82
N LEU A 513 5.07 -5.92 26.05
CA LEU A 513 4.94 -7.23 26.67
C LEU A 513 3.69 -7.31 27.54
N ILE A 514 3.42 -6.24 28.28
CA ILE A 514 2.29 -6.13 29.19
C ILE A 514 1.16 -5.37 28.50
N ASN A 515 0.00 -6.01 28.49
CA ASN A 515 -1.24 -5.46 27.96
C ASN A 515 -2.35 -5.58 29.00
N GLU A 516 -3.30 -4.66 28.89
CA GLU A 516 -4.55 -4.56 29.64
C GLU A 516 -5.35 -5.86 29.52
N ILE A 517 -5.33 -6.45 28.32
CA ILE A 517 -5.80 -7.82 28.07
C ILE A 517 -4.56 -8.71 27.88
N PRO A 518 -4.23 -9.59 28.83
CA PRO A 518 -2.96 -10.31 28.81
C PRO A 518 -2.87 -11.29 27.64
N ARG A 519 -1.73 -11.26 26.94
CA ARG A 519 -1.41 -12.19 25.85
C ARG A 519 -1.43 -13.64 26.33
N GLY A 520 -1.85 -14.56 25.47
CA GLY A 520 -1.97 -16.00 25.78
C GLY A 520 -3.18 -16.37 26.64
N THR A 521 -4.05 -15.41 26.96
CA THR A 521 -5.34 -15.69 27.58
C THR A 521 -6.41 -15.96 26.53
N LYS A 522 -7.43 -16.75 26.89
CA LYS A 522 -8.59 -17.03 26.01
C LYS A 522 -9.25 -15.74 25.50
N ARG A 523 -9.33 -14.70 26.34
CA ARG A 523 -9.91 -13.40 25.96
C ARG A 523 -9.08 -12.71 24.89
N TYR A 524 -7.76 -12.63 25.07
CA TYR A 524 -6.84 -12.09 24.08
C TYR A 524 -6.99 -12.82 22.74
N ASP A 525 -6.95 -14.16 22.76
CA ASP A 525 -7.06 -14.97 21.55
C ASP A 525 -8.42 -14.82 20.86
N THR A 526 -9.49 -14.62 21.63
CA THR A 526 -10.84 -14.39 21.07
C THR A 526 -10.91 -13.05 20.36
N ILE A 527 -10.39 -11.98 20.97
CA ILE A 527 -10.38 -10.63 20.37
C ILE A 527 -9.47 -10.61 19.14
N LYS A 528 -8.26 -11.16 19.25
CA LYS A 528 -7.34 -11.27 18.13
C LYS A 528 -7.96 -11.96 16.91
N LYS A 529 -8.74 -13.02 17.12
CA LYS A 529 -9.39 -13.76 16.03
C LYS A 529 -10.48 -12.96 15.31
N ILE A 530 -10.97 -11.86 15.88
CA ILE A 530 -11.93 -10.97 15.21
C ILE A 530 -11.36 -10.50 13.88
N ALA A 531 -10.06 -10.15 13.83
CA ALA A 531 -9.39 -9.76 12.59
C ALA A 531 -9.15 -10.92 11.60
N VAL A 532 -9.09 -12.17 12.08
CA VAL A 532 -8.76 -13.36 11.26
C VAL A 532 -10.00 -14.05 10.69
N CYS A 533 -11.12 -14.04 11.41
CA CYS A 533 -12.36 -14.72 10.99
C CYS A 533 -13.09 -14.03 9.83
N CYS A 534 -12.66 -12.84 9.42
CA CYS A 534 -13.33 -12.04 8.40
C CYS A 534 -12.43 -11.72 7.18
N GLY A 535 -11.10 -11.87 7.29
CA GLY A 535 -10.14 -11.67 6.18
C GLY A 535 -10.15 -12.74 5.08
N THR A 536 -10.94 -13.82 5.21
CA THR A 536 -11.11 -14.82 4.14
C THR A 536 -12.08 -14.38 3.04
N GLY A 537 -12.81 -13.28 3.22
CA GLY A 537 -13.79 -12.78 2.23
C GLY A 537 -13.21 -11.93 1.10
N GLN A 538 -11.98 -11.40 1.22
CA GLN A 538 -11.43 -10.44 0.24
C GLN A 538 -10.46 -11.03 -0.79
N GLN A 539 -10.22 -12.35 -0.79
CA GLN A 539 -9.35 -12.99 -1.80
C GLN A 539 -10.08 -13.50 -3.05
N HIS A 540 -11.38 -13.24 -3.18
CA HIS A 540 -12.15 -13.58 -4.36
C HIS A 540 -12.81 -12.33 -4.95
N HIS A 541 -12.03 -11.48 -5.62
CA HIS A 541 -12.48 -10.69 -6.77
C HIS A 541 -11.30 -10.43 -7.72
#